data_AF-A0A0A7PNC4-F1
#
_entry.id   AF-A0A0A7PNC4-F1
#
_cell.length_a   1.000
_cell.length_b   1.000
_cell.length_c   1.000
_cell.angle_alpha   90.00
_cell.angle_beta   90.00
_cell.angle_gamma   90.00
#
_symmetry.space_group_name_H-M   'P 1'
#
loop_
_entity.id
_entity.type
_entity.pdbx_description
1 polymer ?
#
loop_
_entity_poly.entity_id
_entity_poly.type
_entity_poly.pdbx_seq_one_letter_code
_entity_poly.pdbx_strand_id
1 'polypeptide(L)'
;MAEVILEARKLAAESFSGDLRGISIDPFDRRLRSYLIMSMGSLSDERLRILFLDGGRHLLADEVLQSGTLAQLAIYPRTIFRRALELNAAGLILVHNHPSGDHRPSVEDIEATRKLEMIGRSLNVEIIDHIVVTSTHCHHVISNDTLAGTPIPSASFTLRSPGGPARIDHGDIALANARAAMRRRLLRQQLIGTPELFGDPAWEMLIDLFVHECERKRLSISALCVTSSIPMSSALRLAQRLCDAGITRRVPDPIDGRRTFIRLDPVIAHRMRAYFEAGAE
;
A
#
# COMPACT_ATOMS: atom_id res chain seq x y z
N MET A 1 -21.99 -38.46 -8.85
CA MET A 1 -21.19 -38.28 -10.10
C MET A 1 -20.75 -36.83 -10.30
N ALA A 2 -21.64 -35.83 -10.21
CA ALA A 2 -21.27 -34.41 -10.39
C ALA A 2 -20.21 -33.90 -9.39
N GLU A 3 -20.30 -34.31 -8.13
CA GLU A 3 -19.39 -33.90 -7.04
C GLU A 3 -17.96 -34.47 -7.21
N VAL A 4 -17.84 -35.71 -7.70
CA VAL A 4 -16.56 -36.36 -8.01
C VAL A 4 -15.86 -35.69 -9.20
N ILE A 5 -16.63 -35.24 -10.20
CA ILE A 5 -16.11 -34.51 -11.36
C ILE A 5 -15.65 -33.10 -10.95
N LEU A 6 -16.38 -32.45 -10.04
CA LEU A 6 -16.00 -31.13 -9.52
C LEU A 6 -14.70 -31.20 -8.73
N GLU A 7 -14.54 -32.21 -7.88
CA GLU A 7 -13.33 -32.34 -7.04
C GLU A 7 -12.10 -32.80 -7.84
N ALA A 8 -12.28 -33.65 -8.86
CA ALA A 8 -11.22 -33.99 -9.81
C ALA A 8 -10.75 -32.76 -10.62
N ARG A 9 -11.68 -31.89 -11.04
CA ARG A 9 -11.35 -30.62 -11.73
C ARG A 9 -10.62 -29.65 -10.81
N LYS A 10 -11.01 -29.60 -9.53
CA LYS A 10 -10.39 -28.76 -8.52
C LYS A 10 -8.94 -29.19 -8.22
N LEU A 11 -8.70 -30.49 -8.03
CA LEU A 11 -7.35 -31.06 -7.90
C LEU A 11 -6.48 -30.81 -9.13
N ALA A 12 -7.04 -31.00 -10.34
CA ALA A 12 -6.33 -30.70 -11.58
C ALA A 12 -6.00 -29.20 -11.72
N ALA A 13 -6.92 -28.32 -11.30
CA ALA A 13 -6.72 -26.88 -11.30
C ALA A 13 -5.66 -26.47 -10.25
N GLU A 14 -5.66 -27.06 -9.06
CA GLU A 14 -4.68 -26.80 -8.00
C GLU A 14 -3.27 -27.25 -8.41
N SER A 15 -3.13 -28.42 -9.06
CA SER A 15 -1.85 -28.88 -9.62
C SER A 15 -1.35 -27.91 -10.70
N PHE A 16 -2.23 -27.46 -11.60
CA PHE A 16 -1.87 -26.49 -12.64
C PHE A 16 -1.54 -25.11 -12.06
N SER A 17 -2.21 -24.68 -10.98
CA SER A 17 -1.89 -23.44 -10.26
C SER A 17 -0.48 -23.51 -9.65
N GLY A 18 -0.06 -24.68 -9.18
CA GLY A 18 1.32 -24.95 -8.75
C GLY A 18 2.33 -24.79 -9.89
N ASP A 19 2.03 -25.33 -11.07
CA ASP A 19 2.89 -25.24 -12.26
C ASP A 19 3.01 -23.80 -12.82
N LEU A 20 2.02 -22.94 -12.55
CA LEU A 20 2.06 -21.53 -12.92
C LEU A 20 2.94 -20.69 -11.98
N ARG A 21 3.31 -21.19 -10.79
CA ARG A 21 4.21 -20.48 -9.87
C ARG A 21 5.65 -20.61 -10.35
N GLY A 22 6.30 -19.46 -10.61
CA GLY A 22 7.69 -19.39 -11.06
C GLY A 22 7.87 -19.29 -12.58
N ILE A 23 6.78 -19.22 -13.35
CA ILE A 23 6.79 -18.90 -14.77
C ILE A 23 6.17 -17.52 -14.96
N SER A 24 6.73 -16.70 -15.84
CA SER A 24 6.13 -15.43 -16.23
C SER A 24 4.79 -15.68 -16.93
N ILE A 25 3.72 -15.04 -16.46
CA ILE A 25 2.37 -15.21 -16.97
C ILE A 25 2.11 -14.23 -18.12
N ASP A 26 1.73 -14.79 -19.27
CA ASP A 26 1.15 -14.06 -20.40
C ASP A 26 -0.37 -14.31 -20.42
N PRO A 27 -1.23 -13.27 -20.40
CA PRO A 27 -2.68 -13.42 -20.52
C PRO A 27 -3.13 -14.28 -21.71
N PHE A 28 -2.36 -14.30 -22.80
CA PHE A 28 -2.67 -15.04 -24.02
C PHE A 28 -2.10 -16.47 -24.02
N ASP A 29 -1.39 -16.90 -22.96
CA ASP A 29 -0.87 -18.27 -22.87
C ASP A 29 -2.02 -19.30 -22.85
N ARG A 30 -1.88 -20.32 -23.69
CA ARG A 30 -2.84 -21.44 -23.76
C ARG A 30 -2.96 -22.17 -22.42
N ARG A 31 -1.86 -22.27 -21.65
CA ARG A 31 -1.85 -22.92 -20.33
C ARG A 31 -2.74 -22.17 -19.35
N LEU A 32 -2.63 -20.84 -19.31
CA LEU A 32 -3.49 -19.99 -18.50
C LEU A 32 -4.95 -20.15 -18.93
N ARG A 33 -5.23 -20.06 -20.24
CA ARG A 33 -6.58 -20.26 -20.77
C ARG A 33 -7.19 -21.60 -20.36
N SER A 34 -6.45 -22.70 -20.52
CA SER A 34 -6.91 -24.04 -20.12
C SER A 34 -7.21 -24.10 -18.63
N TYR A 35 -6.35 -23.51 -17.80
CA TYR A 35 -6.57 -23.42 -16.35
C TYR A 35 -7.83 -22.63 -16.00
N LEU A 36 -8.04 -21.46 -16.61
CA LEU A 36 -9.21 -20.60 -16.33
C LEU A 36 -10.52 -21.26 -16.76
N ILE A 37 -10.58 -21.86 -17.96
CA ILE A 37 -11.76 -22.60 -18.43
C ILE A 37 -12.07 -23.78 -17.50
N MET A 38 -11.03 -24.52 -17.09
CA MET A 38 -11.21 -25.68 -16.22
C MET A 38 -11.69 -25.29 -14.81
N SER A 39 -11.18 -24.19 -14.27
CA SER A 39 -11.45 -23.74 -12.89
C SER A 39 -12.71 -22.88 -12.74
N MET A 40 -13.11 -22.14 -13.77
CA MET A 40 -14.21 -21.17 -13.68
C MET A 40 -15.31 -21.34 -14.74
N GLY A 41 -15.02 -21.92 -15.90
CA GLY A 41 -15.92 -21.91 -17.06
C GLY A 41 -17.23 -22.68 -16.90
N SER A 42 -17.34 -23.56 -15.92
CA SER A 42 -18.56 -24.35 -15.65
C SER A 42 -19.26 -23.97 -14.33
N LEU A 43 -18.85 -22.87 -13.70
CA LEU A 43 -19.50 -22.40 -12.47
C LEU A 43 -20.89 -21.85 -12.80
N SER A 44 -21.89 -22.23 -12.00
CA SER A 44 -23.29 -21.79 -12.15
C SER A 44 -23.52 -20.35 -11.70
N ASP A 45 -22.65 -19.85 -10.82
CA ASP A 45 -22.68 -18.49 -10.31
C ASP A 45 -21.53 -17.69 -10.89
N GLU A 46 -21.73 -16.38 -11.04
CA GLU A 46 -20.68 -15.45 -11.46
C GLU A 46 -19.69 -15.20 -10.31
N ARG A 47 -18.40 -15.34 -10.61
CA ARG A 47 -17.31 -15.12 -9.66
C ARG A 47 -16.22 -14.28 -10.29
N LEU A 48 -15.61 -13.43 -9.48
CA LEU A 48 -14.39 -12.71 -9.84
C LEU A 48 -13.19 -13.32 -9.12
N ARG A 49 -12.22 -13.73 -9.92
CA ARG A 49 -10.88 -14.14 -9.55
C ARG A 49 -9.90 -13.05 -9.97
N ILE A 50 -8.86 -12.85 -9.16
CA ILE A 50 -7.77 -11.94 -9.49
C ILE A 50 -6.46 -12.70 -9.33
N LEU A 51 -5.63 -12.61 -10.38
CA LEU A 51 -4.24 -13.06 -10.34
C LEU A 51 -3.37 -11.84 -10.02
N PHE A 52 -2.65 -11.92 -8.91
CA PHE A 52 -1.71 -10.89 -8.46
C PHE A 52 -0.32 -11.25 -8.95
N LEU A 53 0.33 -10.34 -9.68
CA LEU A 53 1.59 -10.57 -10.35
C LEU A 53 2.69 -9.61 -9.88
N ASP A 54 3.93 -10.08 -9.81
CA ASP A 54 5.10 -9.24 -9.56
C ASP A 54 5.55 -8.46 -10.81
N GLY A 55 6.62 -7.67 -10.70
CA GLY A 55 7.17 -6.90 -11.82
C GLY A 55 7.71 -7.74 -12.99
N GLY A 56 8.01 -9.03 -12.76
CA GLY A 56 8.37 -10.01 -13.79
C GLY A 56 7.17 -10.81 -14.33
N ARG A 57 5.95 -10.44 -13.93
CA ARG A 57 4.69 -11.14 -14.22
C ARG A 57 4.61 -12.56 -13.64
N HIS A 58 5.33 -12.85 -12.56
CA HIS A 58 5.18 -14.13 -11.85
C HIS A 58 4.00 -14.07 -10.88
N LEU A 59 3.31 -15.20 -10.72
CA LEU A 59 2.16 -15.31 -9.83
C LEU A 59 2.56 -15.17 -8.35
N LEU A 60 2.08 -14.10 -7.70
CA LEU A 60 2.17 -13.89 -6.26
C LEU A 60 1.01 -14.58 -5.53
N ALA A 61 -0.21 -14.38 -6.04
CA ALA A 61 -1.41 -14.98 -5.48
C ALA A 61 -2.49 -15.16 -6.56
N ASP A 62 -3.33 -16.16 -6.36
CA ASP A 62 -4.53 -16.44 -7.16
C ASP A 62 -5.72 -16.54 -6.21
N GLU A 63 -6.58 -15.54 -6.21
CA GLU A 63 -7.65 -15.40 -5.22
C GLU A 63 -9.00 -15.15 -5.87
N VAL A 64 -10.03 -15.84 -5.36
CA VAL A 64 -11.43 -15.55 -5.68
C VAL A 64 -11.93 -14.54 -4.66
N LEU A 65 -12.02 -13.27 -5.05
CA LEU A 65 -12.37 -12.18 -4.13
C LEU A 65 -13.88 -12.04 -3.91
N GLN A 66 -14.70 -12.53 -4.83
CA GLN A 66 -16.15 -12.35 -4.73
C GLN A 66 -16.93 -13.47 -5.40
N SER A 67 -18.01 -13.87 -4.74
CA SER A 67 -19.07 -14.76 -5.24
C SER A 67 -20.41 -14.09 -5.04
N GLY A 68 -21.24 -13.97 -6.08
CA GLY A 68 -22.56 -13.37 -5.99
C GLY A 68 -23.59 -14.10 -6.86
N THR A 69 -24.88 -13.88 -6.57
CA THR A 69 -26.01 -14.43 -7.34
C THR A 69 -26.67 -13.35 -8.21
N LEU A 70 -26.94 -13.74 -9.47
CA LEU A 70 -27.93 -13.28 -10.47
C LEU A 70 -28.26 -11.79 -10.72
N ALA A 71 -27.70 -10.79 -10.03
CA ALA A 71 -28.10 -9.39 -10.29
C ALA A 71 -26.96 -8.42 -10.63
N GLN A 72 -25.76 -8.58 -10.08
CA GLN A 72 -24.55 -7.85 -10.49
C GLN A 72 -23.41 -8.22 -9.54
N LEU A 73 -22.26 -8.60 -10.08
CA LEU A 73 -21.06 -8.73 -9.26
C LEU A 73 -20.55 -7.33 -8.89
N ALA A 74 -20.82 -6.86 -7.67
CA ALA A 74 -20.42 -5.54 -7.22
C ALA A 74 -18.90 -5.47 -6.94
N ILE A 75 -18.11 -5.00 -7.89
CA ILE A 75 -16.65 -4.86 -7.73
C ILE A 75 -16.32 -3.69 -6.80
N TYR A 76 -15.46 -3.94 -5.80
CA TYR A 76 -14.98 -2.91 -4.87
C TYR A 76 -13.49 -2.59 -5.09
N PRO A 77 -13.16 -1.50 -5.81
CA PRO A 77 -11.76 -1.14 -6.11
C PRO A 77 -10.87 -1.07 -4.86
N ARG A 78 -11.38 -0.50 -3.77
CA ARG A 78 -10.64 -0.40 -2.49
C ARG A 78 -10.14 -1.76 -1.98
N THR A 79 -10.93 -2.83 -2.17
CA THR A 79 -10.60 -4.16 -1.67
C THR A 79 -9.53 -4.79 -2.55
N ILE A 80 -9.68 -4.67 -3.87
CA ILE A 80 -8.74 -5.17 -4.87
C ILE A 80 -7.36 -4.51 -4.68
N PHE A 81 -7.33 -3.18 -4.65
CA PHE A 81 -6.06 -2.45 -4.58
C PHE A 81 -5.40 -2.53 -3.20
N ARG A 82 -6.17 -2.58 -2.10
CA ARG A 82 -5.60 -2.90 -0.79
C ARG A 82 -4.86 -4.25 -0.83
N ARG A 83 -5.48 -5.28 -1.42
CA ARG A 83 -4.86 -6.60 -1.52
C ARG A 83 -3.64 -6.60 -2.43
N ALA A 84 -3.70 -5.88 -3.56
CA ALA A 84 -2.57 -5.72 -4.46
C ALA A 84 -1.36 -5.08 -3.75
N LEU A 85 -1.59 -4.04 -2.95
CA LEU A 85 -0.56 -3.36 -2.17
C LEU A 85 0.00 -4.26 -1.05
N GLU A 86 -0.86 -4.98 -0.31
CA GLU A 86 -0.42 -5.96 0.70
C GLU A 86 0.54 -7.02 0.13
N LEU A 87 0.32 -7.43 -1.13
CA LEU A 87 1.13 -8.43 -1.82
C LEU A 87 2.32 -7.83 -2.59
N ASN A 88 2.49 -6.50 -2.62
CA ASN A 88 3.43 -5.81 -3.50
C ASN A 88 3.27 -6.19 -4.98
N ALA A 89 2.03 -6.38 -5.44
CA ALA A 89 1.73 -6.71 -6.82
C ALA A 89 2.02 -5.51 -7.74
N ALA A 90 2.73 -5.75 -8.84
CA ALA A 90 2.95 -4.78 -9.90
C ALA A 90 1.89 -4.87 -11.00
N GLY A 91 1.18 -6.00 -11.10
CA GLY A 91 0.15 -6.22 -12.10
C GLY A 91 -0.98 -7.13 -11.62
N LEU A 92 -2.15 -6.97 -12.23
CA LEU A 92 -3.37 -7.72 -11.97
C LEU A 92 -3.94 -8.26 -13.27
N ILE A 93 -4.41 -9.51 -13.24
CA ILE A 93 -5.31 -10.05 -14.27
C ILE A 93 -6.65 -10.32 -13.59
N LEU A 94 -7.69 -9.61 -14.04
CA LEU A 94 -9.06 -9.82 -13.60
C LEU A 94 -9.65 -10.97 -14.41
N VAL A 95 -10.38 -11.87 -13.75
CA VAL A 95 -11.05 -12.98 -14.43
C VAL A 95 -12.44 -13.19 -13.85
N HIS A 96 -13.48 -13.09 -14.67
CA HIS A 96 -14.82 -13.51 -14.27
C HIS A 96 -15.45 -14.48 -15.23
N ASN A 97 -16.37 -15.31 -14.74
CA ASN A 97 -17.10 -16.26 -15.57
C ASN A 97 -18.50 -15.75 -15.89
N HIS A 98 -18.95 -16.02 -17.12
CA HIS A 98 -20.35 -15.84 -17.52
C HIS A 98 -21.07 -17.20 -17.54
N PRO A 99 -21.96 -17.50 -16.57
CA PRO A 99 -22.74 -18.74 -16.57
C PRO A 99 -23.67 -18.89 -17.79
N SER A 100 -24.04 -17.77 -18.41
CA SER A 100 -24.87 -17.72 -19.62
C SER A 100 -24.21 -18.37 -20.84
N GLY A 101 -22.88 -18.52 -20.83
CA GLY A 101 -22.10 -19.02 -21.95
C GLY A 101 -21.78 -17.97 -23.03
N ASP A 102 -22.30 -16.74 -22.93
CA ASP A 102 -21.85 -15.62 -23.77
C ASP A 102 -20.50 -15.13 -23.25
N HIS A 103 -19.47 -15.22 -24.07
CA HIS A 103 -18.12 -14.81 -23.71
C HIS A 103 -17.89 -13.31 -23.90
N ARG A 104 -18.84 -12.58 -24.51
CA ARG A 104 -18.69 -11.13 -24.72
C ARG A 104 -18.86 -10.39 -23.39
N PRO A 105 -17.99 -9.42 -23.07
CA PRO A 105 -18.15 -8.58 -21.89
C PRO A 105 -19.39 -7.69 -22.03
N SER A 106 -20.04 -7.43 -20.89
CA SER A 106 -21.10 -6.43 -20.79
C SER A 106 -20.53 -5.00 -20.86
N VAL A 107 -21.41 -4.02 -21.01
CA VAL A 107 -21.01 -2.60 -20.97
C VAL A 107 -20.47 -2.26 -19.58
N GLU A 108 -21.11 -2.81 -18.55
CA GLU A 108 -20.73 -2.67 -17.15
C GLU A 108 -19.33 -3.23 -16.87
N ASP A 109 -18.99 -4.38 -17.47
CA ASP A 109 -17.64 -4.97 -17.37
C ASP A 109 -16.58 -4.03 -17.95
N ILE A 110 -16.85 -3.50 -19.15
CA ILE A 110 -15.93 -2.58 -19.84
C ILE A 110 -15.73 -1.30 -19.01
N GLU A 111 -16.82 -0.72 -18.49
CA GLU A 111 -16.75 0.47 -17.65
C GLU A 111 -16.02 0.22 -16.32
N ALA A 112 -16.28 -0.91 -15.68
CA ALA A 112 -15.59 -1.30 -14.45
C ALA A 112 -14.09 -1.48 -14.71
N THR A 113 -13.73 -2.14 -15.81
CA THR A 113 -12.34 -2.34 -16.23
C THR A 113 -11.62 -1.01 -16.41
N ARG A 114 -12.22 -0.07 -17.15
CA ARG A 114 -11.63 1.26 -17.39
C ARG A 114 -11.43 2.03 -16.09
N LYS A 115 -12.40 1.97 -15.16
CA LYS A 115 -12.27 2.58 -13.84
C LYS A 115 -11.11 1.98 -13.05
N LEU A 116 -10.96 0.65 -13.08
CA LEU A 116 -9.85 -0.04 -12.41
C LEU A 116 -8.51 0.29 -13.07
N GLU A 117 -8.42 0.36 -14.40
CA GLU A 117 -7.21 0.79 -15.12
C GLU A 117 -6.77 2.19 -14.67
N MET A 118 -7.71 3.14 -14.57
CA MET A 118 -7.40 4.51 -14.13
C MET A 118 -6.85 4.55 -12.69
N ILE A 119 -7.46 3.79 -11.78
CA ILE A 119 -7.03 3.73 -10.38
C ILE A 119 -5.67 3.01 -10.29
N GLY A 120 -5.52 1.87 -10.97
CA GLY A 120 -4.31 1.06 -10.98
C GLY A 120 -3.10 1.85 -11.49
N ARG A 121 -3.26 2.61 -12.58
CA ARG A 121 -2.22 3.53 -13.08
C ARG A 121 -1.79 4.54 -12.01
N SER A 122 -2.72 5.04 -11.22
CA SER A 122 -2.41 6.00 -10.13
C SER A 122 -1.65 5.36 -8.97
N LEU A 123 -1.79 4.04 -8.79
CA LEU A 123 -1.17 3.26 -7.71
C LEU A 123 0.08 2.48 -8.17
N ASN A 124 0.51 2.65 -9.43
CA ASN A 124 1.55 1.83 -10.06
C ASN A 124 1.25 0.32 -10.05
N VAL A 125 -0.02 -0.03 -10.20
CA VAL A 125 -0.49 -1.42 -10.34
C VAL A 125 -1.18 -1.56 -11.69
N GLU A 126 -0.57 -2.29 -12.62
CA GLU A 126 -1.09 -2.49 -13.97
C GLU A 126 -2.32 -3.40 -13.95
N ILE A 127 -3.42 -3.03 -14.62
CA ILE A 127 -4.42 -4.02 -15.02
C ILE A 127 -3.93 -4.57 -16.37
N ILE A 128 -3.27 -5.72 -16.31
CA ILE A 128 -2.64 -6.35 -17.47
C ILE A 128 -3.71 -6.83 -18.45
N ASP A 129 -4.78 -7.42 -17.91
CA ASP A 129 -5.94 -7.81 -18.69
C ASP A 129 -7.17 -8.02 -17.79
N HIS A 130 -8.32 -8.10 -18.44
CA HIS A 130 -9.55 -8.59 -17.87
C HIS A 130 -10.15 -9.65 -18.78
N ILE A 131 -10.28 -10.88 -18.29
CA ILE A 131 -10.66 -12.06 -19.06
C ILE A 131 -12.04 -12.54 -18.64
N VAL A 132 -12.99 -12.53 -19.58
CA VAL A 132 -14.29 -13.19 -19.43
C VAL A 132 -14.14 -14.65 -19.82
N VAL A 133 -14.58 -15.57 -18.96
CA VAL A 133 -14.42 -17.01 -19.16
C VAL A 133 -15.78 -17.69 -19.28
N THR A 134 -15.90 -18.60 -20.25
CA THR A 134 -17.02 -19.53 -20.36
C THR A 134 -16.50 -20.97 -20.38
N SER A 135 -17.41 -21.94 -20.53
CA SER A 135 -17.05 -23.36 -20.57
C SER A 135 -16.11 -23.73 -21.72
N THR A 136 -15.97 -22.89 -22.74
CA THR A 136 -15.22 -23.18 -23.97
C THR A 136 -14.32 -22.03 -24.45
N HIS A 137 -14.61 -20.79 -24.04
CA HIS A 137 -13.94 -19.61 -24.58
C HIS A 137 -13.44 -18.69 -23.47
N CYS A 138 -12.40 -17.92 -23.79
CA CYS A 138 -11.96 -16.76 -23.04
C CYS A 138 -12.06 -15.55 -23.96
N HIS A 139 -12.53 -14.42 -23.43
CA HIS A 139 -12.57 -13.15 -24.13
C HIS A 139 -11.75 -12.13 -23.34
N HIS A 140 -10.83 -11.48 -24.02
CA HIS A 140 -9.97 -10.45 -23.45
C HIS A 140 -10.64 -9.10 -23.62
N VAL A 141 -11.00 -8.45 -22.52
CA VAL A 141 -11.62 -7.12 -22.53
C VAL A 141 -10.60 -6.06 -22.94
N ILE A 142 -9.34 -6.23 -22.52
CA ILE A 142 -8.24 -5.37 -22.93
C ILE A 142 -7.59 -6.03 -24.15
N SER A 143 -8.15 -5.76 -25.34
CA SER A 143 -7.61 -6.29 -26.59
C SER A 143 -6.32 -5.56 -26.98
N ASN A 144 -5.25 -6.34 -27.24
CA ASN A 144 -3.91 -5.89 -27.63
C ASN A 144 -3.87 -4.74 -28.65
N ASP A 145 -3.64 -3.52 -28.16
CA ASP A 145 -2.93 -2.47 -28.90
C ASP A 145 -1.88 -1.74 -28.03
N THR A 146 -1.65 -2.23 -26.80
CA THR A 146 -0.76 -1.58 -25.81
C THR A 146 0.31 -2.52 -25.24
N LEU A 147 0.59 -3.65 -25.90
CA LEU A 147 1.69 -4.56 -25.55
C LEU A 147 3.08 -4.04 -26.03
N ALA A 148 3.19 -2.77 -26.42
CA ALA A 148 4.48 -2.11 -26.48
C ALA A 148 4.78 -1.56 -25.09
N GLY A 149 5.57 -2.32 -24.33
CA GLY A 149 6.01 -2.00 -22.98
C GLY A 149 6.59 -0.59 -22.88
N THR A 150 5.73 0.35 -22.52
CA THR A 150 6.17 1.57 -21.88
C THR A 150 6.12 1.21 -20.40
N PRO A 151 7.26 1.18 -19.66
CA PRO A 151 7.19 1.08 -18.22
C PRO A 151 6.16 2.10 -17.76
N ILE A 152 5.17 1.69 -16.94
CA ILE A 152 4.28 2.64 -16.28
C ILE A 152 5.26 3.63 -15.66
N PRO A 153 5.36 4.88 -16.18
CA PRO A 153 6.19 5.85 -15.52
C PRO A 153 5.64 5.84 -14.12
N SER A 154 6.49 5.52 -13.13
CA SER A 154 6.07 5.59 -11.75
C SER A 154 5.26 6.87 -11.65
N ALA A 155 4.07 6.81 -11.08
CA ALA A 155 3.42 7.99 -10.56
C ALA A 155 4.26 8.54 -9.39
N SER A 156 5.59 8.62 -9.54
CA SER A 156 6.40 9.71 -9.06
C SER A 156 5.85 10.98 -9.70
N PHE A 157 4.76 11.46 -9.12
CA PHE A 157 4.47 12.87 -9.23
C PHE A 157 5.60 13.59 -8.50
N THR A 158 6.49 14.23 -9.24
CA THR A 158 7.19 15.38 -8.67
C THR A 158 6.15 16.46 -8.48
N LEU A 159 5.76 16.74 -7.23
CA LEU A 159 5.06 17.97 -6.88
C LEU A 159 5.97 19.15 -7.26
N ARG A 160 5.80 19.66 -8.48
CA ARG A 160 6.36 20.95 -8.89
C ARG A 160 5.21 21.95 -8.83
N SER A 161 5.36 22.96 -7.99
CA SER A 161 4.33 23.96 -7.74
C SER A 161 3.89 24.64 -9.05
N PRO A 162 2.58 24.68 -9.37
CA PRO A 162 2.07 25.65 -10.33
C PRO A 162 2.33 27.04 -9.74
N GLY A 163 2.86 27.95 -10.56
CA GLY A 163 3.00 29.35 -10.18
C GLY A 163 1.62 29.96 -9.87
N GLY A 164 1.26 29.99 -8.58
CA GLY A 164 0.23 30.79 -7.91
C GLY A 164 -1.25 30.58 -8.31
N PRO A 165 -2.24 30.91 -7.44
CA PRO A 165 -2.19 31.23 -6.01
C PRO A 165 -3.13 30.33 -5.16
N ALA A 166 -2.57 29.57 -4.22
CA ALA A 166 -3.08 29.31 -2.87
C ALA A 166 -2.05 28.42 -2.14
N ARG A 167 -1.27 29.02 -1.24
CA ARG A 167 -0.24 28.33 -0.44
C ARG A 167 -0.88 27.25 0.42
N ILE A 168 -0.71 25.98 0.05
CA ILE A 168 -0.75 24.88 1.02
C ILE A 168 0.70 24.73 1.50
N ASP A 169 0.95 25.07 2.76
CA ASP A 169 2.28 25.02 3.36
C ASP A 169 2.69 23.54 3.51
N HIS A 170 3.66 23.08 2.72
CA HIS A 170 4.18 21.70 2.82
C HIS A 170 4.71 21.38 4.24
N GLY A 171 5.08 22.41 5.02
CA GLY A 171 5.38 22.25 6.44
C GLY A 171 4.18 21.80 7.29
N ASP A 172 2.96 22.16 6.90
CA ASP A 172 1.74 21.83 7.64
C ASP A 172 1.39 20.34 7.55
N ILE A 173 1.67 19.68 6.41
CA ILE A 173 1.40 18.26 6.21
C ILE A 173 2.37 17.40 7.03
N ALA A 174 3.68 17.69 6.94
CA ALA A 174 4.69 17.00 7.73
C ALA A 174 4.41 17.12 9.25
N LEU A 175 4.03 18.33 9.68
CA LEU A 175 3.65 18.60 11.07
C LEU A 175 2.39 17.83 11.48
N ALA A 176 1.36 17.79 10.62
CA ALA A 176 0.13 17.04 10.87
C ALA A 176 0.40 15.53 11.03
N ASN A 177 1.23 14.95 10.17
CA ASN A 177 1.58 13.53 10.21
C ASN A 177 2.45 13.19 11.42
N ALA A 178 3.42 14.04 11.77
CA ALA A 178 4.21 13.87 13.00
C ALA A 178 3.32 13.90 14.25
N ARG A 179 2.37 14.84 14.32
CA ARG A 179 1.38 14.90 15.41
C ARG A 179 0.44 13.68 15.43
N ALA A 180 0.04 13.17 14.27
CA ALA A 180 -0.76 11.95 14.17
C ALA A 180 0.02 10.72 14.68
N ALA A 181 1.30 10.58 14.32
CA ALA A 181 2.17 9.51 14.82
C ALA A 181 2.29 9.55 16.35
N MET A 182 2.51 10.75 16.93
CA MET A 182 2.56 10.94 18.38
C MET A 182 1.22 10.58 19.06
N ARG A 183 0.09 11.02 18.49
CA ARG A 183 -1.25 10.69 19.01
C ARG A 183 -1.57 9.19 18.96
N ARG A 184 -1.32 8.53 17.82
CA ARG A 184 -1.53 7.07 17.66
C ARG A 184 -0.71 6.28 18.68
N ARG A 185 0.50 6.74 19.00
CA ARG A 185 1.33 6.16 20.08
C ARG A 185 0.68 6.33 21.46
N LEU A 186 0.30 7.55 21.84
CA LEU A 186 -0.33 7.79 23.14
C LEU A 186 -1.60 6.96 23.33
N LEU A 187 -2.42 6.83 22.27
CA LEU A 187 -3.59 5.96 22.27
C LEU A 187 -3.23 4.49 22.48
N ARG A 188 -2.18 3.97 21.83
CA ARG A 188 -1.70 2.59 22.06
C ARG A 188 -1.29 2.36 23.52
N GLN A 189 -0.60 3.32 24.12
CA GLN A 189 -0.21 3.24 25.54
C GLN A 189 -1.43 3.24 26.46
N GLN A 190 -2.42 4.09 26.19
CA GLN A 190 -3.67 4.15 26.97
C GLN A 190 -4.52 2.88 26.84
N LEU A 191 -4.57 2.29 25.64
CA LEU A 191 -5.38 1.09 25.39
C LEU A 191 -4.85 -0.16 26.12
N ILE A 192 -3.53 -0.31 26.21
CA ILE A 192 -2.90 -1.53 26.75
C ILE A 192 -2.44 -1.36 28.21
N GLY A 193 -2.14 -0.13 28.64
CA GLY A 193 -1.82 0.18 30.03
C GLY A 193 -0.39 -0.18 30.47
N THR A 194 0.51 -0.53 29.55
CA THR A 194 1.92 -0.84 29.86
C THR A 194 2.88 -0.04 28.97
N PRO A 195 3.30 1.18 29.41
CA PRO A 195 4.11 2.11 28.59
C PRO A 195 5.46 1.55 28.15
N GLU A 196 6.03 0.65 28.96
CA GLU A 196 7.36 0.07 28.78
C GLU A 196 7.41 -0.98 27.64
N LEU A 197 6.25 -1.56 27.28
CA LEU A 197 6.17 -2.61 26.27
C LEU A 197 6.02 -2.07 24.84
N PHE A 198 5.54 -0.83 24.69
CA PHE A 198 5.18 -0.24 23.41
C PHE A 198 5.76 1.17 23.29
N GLY A 199 7.05 1.26 22.99
CA GLY A 199 7.73 2.53 22.80
C GLY A 199 9.10 2.40 22.14
N ASP A 200 9.49 3.45 21.44
CA ASP A 200 10.86 3.71 21.03
C ASP A 200 11.21 5.12 21.54
N PRO A 201 11.79 5.23 22.75
CA PRO A 201 12.00 6.52 23.39
C PRO A 201 12.94 7.43 22.59
N ALA A 202 13.81 6.87 21.75
CA ALA A 202 14.68 7.67 20.90
C ALA A 202 13.85 8.30 19.78
N TRP A 203 13.05 7.48 19.10
CA TRP A 203 12.17 7.96 18.04
C TRP A 203 11.18 8.99 18.55
N GLU A 204 10.58 8.78 19.71
CA GLU A 204 9.65 9.70 20.35
C GLU A 204 10.23 11.10 20.56
N MET A 205 11.46 11.16 21.08
CA MET A 205 12.18 12.42 21.23
C MET A 205 12.41 13.10 19.89
N LEU A 206 12.72 12.33 18.85
CA LEU A 206 12.92 12.86 17.50
C LEU A 206 11.61 13.41 16.92
N ILE A 207 10.46 12.72 17.09
CA ILE A 207 9.16 13.24 16.65
C ILE A 207 8.83 14.55 17.38
N ASP A 208 9.01 14.59 18.70
CA ASP A 208 8.70 15.77 19.51
C ASP A 208 9.59 16.97 19.13
N LEU A 209 10.89 16.72 18.92
CA LEU A 209 11.81 17.73 18.39
C LEU A 209 11.42 18.21 17.00
N PHE A 210 11.01 17.30 16.12
CA PHE A 210 10.57 17.65 14.77
C PHE A 210 9.32 18.53 14.78
N VAL A 211 8.32 18.19 15.60
CA VAL A 211 7.10 19.01 15.79
C VAL A 211 7.47 20.41 16.26
N HIS A 212 8.35 20.53 17.27
CA HIS A 212 8.81 21.82 17.77
C HIS A 212 9.61 22.62 16.72
N GLU A 213 10.44 21.95 15.93
CA GLU A 213 11.22 22.57 14.83
C GLU A 213 10.28 23.13 13.74
N CYS A 214 9.24 22.39 13.35
CA CYS A 214 8.22 22.85 12.40
C CYS A 214 7.43 24.05 12.96
N GLU A 215 7.12 24.04 14.26
CA GLU A 215 6.45 25.15 14.94
C GLU A 215 7.39 26.33 15.26
N ARG A 216 8.69 26.22 14.91
CA ARG A 216 9.75 27.19 15.25
C ARG A 216 9.84 27.49 16.75
N LYS A 217 9.49 26.51 17.58
CA LYS A 217 9.58 26.58 19.04
C LYS A 217 10.89 25.95 19.51
N ARG A 218 11.46 26.52 20.57
CA ARG A 218 12.64 25.95 21.23
C ARG A 218 12.19 24.93 22.27
N LEU A 219 12.81 23.77 22.28
CA LEU A 219 12.55 22.72 23.27
C LEU A 219 13.74 22.56 24.20
N SER A 220 13.54 22.67 25.51
CA SER A 220 14.60 22.41 26.48
C SER A 220 14.80 20.92 26.68
N ILE A 221 16.04 20.51 27.01
CA ILE A 221 16.35 19.08 27.25
C ILE A 221 15.44 18.50 28.33
N SER A 222 15.16 19.28 29.39
CA SER A 222 14.25 18.87 30.44
C SER A 222 12.84 18.57 29.94
N ALA A 223 12.29 19.42 29.06
CA ALA A 223 10.95 19.26 28.52
C ALA A 223 10.87 18.08 27.55
N LEU A 224 11.90 17.88 26.72
CA LEU A 224 12.02 16.72 25.83
C LEU A 224 12.02 15.39 26.61
N CYS A 225 12.65 15.36 27.78
CA CYS A 225 12.69 14.14 28.59
C CYS A 225 11.34 13.83 29.25
N VAL A 226 10.55 14.85 29.59
CA VAL A 226 9.21 14.68 30.21
C VAL A 226 8.23 13.98 29.26
N THR A 227 8.37 14.16 27.95
CA THR A 227 7.48 13.58 26.94
C THR A 227 7.87 12.15 26.53
N SER A 228 9.06 11.68 26.95
CA SER A 228 9.52 10.31 26.70
C SER A 228 8.85 9.30 27.62
N SER A 229 8.58 8.08 27.16
CA SER A 229 7.97 7.02 28.02
C SER A 229 8.96 6.32 28.96
N ILE A 230 10.06 6.99 29.33
CA ILE A 230 11.11 6.40 30.18
C ILE A 230 11.49 7.33 31.34
N PRO A 231 12.06 6.79 32.44
CA PRO A 231 12.50 7.60 33.57
C PRO A 231 13.48 8.72 33.16
N MET A 232 13.41 9.86 33.86
CA MET A 232 14.17 11.08 33.55
C MET A 232 15.69 10.86 33.39
N SER A 233 16.29 10.04 34.25
CA SER A 233 17.74 9.75 34.20
C SER A 233 18.11 8.93 32.94
N SER A 234 17.23 8.04 32.49
CA SER A 234 17.38 7.30 31.24
C SER A 234 17.15 8.19 30.03
N ALA A 235 16.16 9.07 30.08
CA ALA A 235 15.87 10.05 29.03
C ALA A 235 17.06 10.99 28.79
N LEU A 236 17.68 11.51 29.87
CA LEU A 236 18.87 12.36 29.77
C LEU A 236 20.06 11.65 29.12
N ARG A 237 20.31 10.38 29.49
CA ARG A 237 21.35 9.57 28.85
C ARG A 237 21.07 9.34 27.37
N LEU A 238 19.81 9.11 27.02
CA LEU A 238 19.41 8.91 25.63
C LEU A 238 19.58 10.19 24.81
N ALA A 239 19.15 11.34 25.34
CA ALA A 239 19.37 12.64 24.72
C ALA A 239 20.86 12.94 24.51
N GLN A 240 21.73 12.55 25.46
CA GLN A 240 23.18 12.64 25.29
C GLN A 240 23.67 11.75 24.14
N ARG A 241 23.26 10.48 24.08
CA ARG A 241 23.63 9.57 22.98
C ARG A 241 23.19 10.09 21.62
N LEU A 242 22.01 10.70 21.51
CA LEU A 242 21.53 11.34 20.28
C LEU A 242 22.41 12.53 19.87
N CYS A 243 22.92 13.30 20.84
CA CYS A 243 23.88 14.37 20.58
C CYS A 243 25.23 13.82 20.12
N ASP A 244 25.75 12.80 20.81
CA ASP A 244 27.05 12.18 20.49
C ASP A 244 27.04 11.54 19.09
N ALA A 245 25.89 11.03 18.65
CA ALA A 245 25.67 10.48 17.31
C ALA A 245 25.46 11.55 16.22
N GLY A 246 25.47 12.83 16.55
CA GLY A 246 25.23 13.93 15.60
C GLY A 246 23.78 14.01 15.09
N ILE A 247 22.84 13.35 15.77
CA ILE A 247 21.42 13.36 15.40
C ILE A 247 20.73 14.63 15.93
N THR A 248 21.12 15.04 17.13
CA THR A 248 20.65 16.27 17.78
C THR A 248 21.82 17.15 18.17
N ARG A 249 21.54 18.44 18.42
CA ARG A 249 22.53 19.41 18.88
C ARG A 249 22.01 20.17 20.08
N ARG A 250 22.90 20.44 21.03
CA ARG A 250 22.61 21.29 22.19
C ARG A 250 22.87 22.76 21.84
N VAL A 251 21.93 23.62 22.24
CA VAL A 251 22.02 25.06 22.05
C VAL A 251 21.83 25.71 23.43
N PRO A 252 22.85 26.40 23.98
CA PRO A 252 22.69 27.09 25.25
C PRO A 252 21.62 28.18 25.14
N ASP A 253 20.83 28.37 26.20
CA ASP A 253 19.88 29.48 26.25
C ASP A 253 20.66 30.80 26.44
N PRO A 254 20.49 31.80 25.55
CA PRO A 254 21.20 33.06 25.66
C PRO A 254 20.76 33.91 26.86
N ILE A 255 19.63 33.60 27.49
CA ILE A 255 19.04 34.37 28.60
C ILE A 255 19.28 33.68 29.94
N ASP A 256 19.25 32.35 29.97
CA ASP A 256 19.43 31.55 31.17
C ASP A 256 20.53 30.49 30.99
N GLY A 257 21.72 30.74 31.55
CA GLY A 257 22.86 29.82 31.48
C GLY A 257 22.61 28.44 32.11
N ARG A 258 21.53 28.25 32.89
CA ARG A 258 21.14 26.95 33.45
C ARG A 258 20.26 26.14 32.50
N ARG A 259 19.70 26.77 31.47
CA ARG A 259 18.82 26.13 30.50
C ARG A 259 19.58 25.78 29.23
N THR A 260 19.36 24.57 28.75
CA THR A 260 19.90 24.11 27.48
C THR A 260 18.76 23.66 26.58
N PHE A 261 18.69 24.24 25.39
CA PHE A 261 17.83 23.79 24.32
C PHE A 261 18.47 22.65 23.55
N ILE A 262 17.64 21.86 22.90
CA ILE A 262 18.05 20.77 22.03
C ILE A 262 17.28 20.91 20.72
N ARG A 263 17.98 20.68 19.61
CA ARG A 263 17.42 20.75 18.26
C ARG A 263 17.86 19.55 17.45
N LEU A 264 17.10 19.23 16.41
CA LEU A 264 17.55 18.27 15.41
C LEU A 264 18.76 18.83 14.67
N ASP A 265 19.65 17.94 14.26
CA ASP A 265 20.59 18.28 13.20
C ASP A 265 19.80 18.65 11.91
N PRO A 266 20.16 19.71 11.16
CA PRO A 266 19.44 20.13 9.95
C PRO A 266 19.32 19.04 8.89
N VAL A 267 20.32 18.17 8.74
CA VAL A 267 20.25 17.05 7.78
C VAL A 267 19.22 16.03 8.25
N ILE A 268 19.18 15.75 9.55
CA ILE A 268 18.18 14.86 10.16
C ILE A 268 16.79 15.49 10.08
N ALA A 269 16.64 16.79 10.39
CA ALA A 269 15.38 17.51 10.29
C ALA A 269 14.83 17.47 8.85
N HIS A 270 15.70 17.60 7.85
CA HIS A 270 15.32 17.48 6.44
C HIS A 270 14.85 16.05 6.10
N ARG A 271 15.57 15.02 6.54
CA ARG A 271 15.17 13.61 6.35
C ARG A 271 13.87 13.27 7.05
N MET A 272 13.67 13.75 8.28
CA MET A 272 12.43 13.56 9.03
C MET A 272 11.26 14.30 8.39
N ARG A 273 11.50 15.48 7.83
CA ARG A 273 10.50 16.19 7.04
C ARG A 273 10.03 15.36 5.86
N ALA A 274 10.96 14.85 5.04
CA ALA A 274 10.63 13.97 3.93
C ALA A 274 9.90 12.69 4.39
N TYR A 275 10.33 12.09 5.50
CA TYR A 275 9.64 10.92 6.09
C TYR A 275 8.19 11.23 6.47
N PHE A 276 7.93 12.33 7.19
CA PHE A 276 6.58 12.67 7.60
C PHE A 276 5.72 13.25 6.48
N GLU A 277 6.31 13.87 5.46
CA GLU A 277 5.60 14.25 4.24
C GLU A 277 5.15 13.01 3.45
N ALA A 278 5.99 11.98 3.38
CA ALA A 278 5.66 10.71 2.72
C ALA A 278 4.62 9.87 3.50
N GLY A 279 4.59 9.98 4.84
CA GLY A 279 3.77 9.17 5.73
C GLY A 279 2.27 9.50 5.76
N ALA A 280 1.64 9.83 4.62
CA ALA A 280 0.20 10.11 4.49
C ALA A 280 -0.69 8.83 4.54
N GLU A 281 -0.22 7.76 5.21
CA GLU A 281 -0.90 6.47 5.34
C GLU A 281 -1.54 6.26 6.74
#